data_AF-A0A2H5B8L5-F1
#
_entry.id   AF-A0A2H5B8L5-F1
#
_cell.length_a   1.000
_cell.length_b   1.000
_cell.length_c   1.000
_cell.angle_alpha   90.00
_cell.angle_beta   90.00
_cell.angle_gamma   90.00
#
_symmetry.space_group_name_H-M   'P 1'
#
loop_
_entity.id
_entity.type
_entity.pdbx_description
1 polymer ?
#
loop_
_entity_poly.entity_id
_entity_poly.type
_entity_poly.pdbx_seq_one_letter_code
_entity_poly.pdbx_strand_id
1 'polypeptide(L)'
;MSRPRPHRSAAVLGLVAAFGATACSSGGSDGAAPMATGRITLTYLQKQGDQGYFKTEATGARAKAAQLGVDLKVVDLGTDPRRAVHEVQAAAQGGSNGVIAVLPDPAAGPDVVQAANDARLPLLTSDDQVCASDPDPSACKKTDLVPRIGFNGSQLGAAIGKRSAEEYTKAGWSQSDTRIVSLWKFDVTVCTDRMNAAKDTFINTAGASIQKLDVPTDNTVDGAKAQLAQLIRAQAGVRHWIVWGCNDENVQGGIDALQAAGVPTESILGVGLGAYLACQDWQAGKPTGMKAALFINGSDVGARAVQTMYDRLRKGTPFPAEVAVTPQMVDAAGWRSSGLGCG
;
A
#
# COMPACT_ATOMS: atom_id res chain seq x y z
N MET A 1 20.52 -98.65 -6.33
CA MET A 1 19.57 -97.54 -6.55
C MET A 1 20.22 -96.24 -6.09
N SER A 2 20.23 -95.26 -7.01
CA SER A 2 20.37 -93.80 -6.85
C SER A 2 21.45 -93.28 -5.87
N ARG A 3 22.67 -92.98 -6.34
CA ARG A 3 23.15 -91.74 -7.02
C ARG A 3 23.59 -90.60 -6.07
N PRO A 4 24.68 -89.88 -6.42
CA PRO A 4 25.55 -89.14 -5.52
C PRO A 4 25.17 -87.65 -5.40
N ARG A 5 25.75 -86.95 -4.43
CA ARG A 5 25.71 -85.47 -4.33
C ARG A 5 27.07 -84.87 -4.72
N PRO A 6 27.12 -84.01 -5.75
CA PRO A 6 28.24 -83.11 -5.96
C PRO A 6 27.87 -81.61 -5.84
N HIS A 7 28.79 -80.90 -5.19
CA HIS A 7 29.39 -79.58 -5.49
C HIS A 7 28.61 -78.30 -5.86
N ARG A 8 29.27 -77.20 -5.43
CA ARG A 8 29.36 -75.80 -5.93
C ARG A 8 28.52 -74.78 -5.17
N SER A 9 29.12 -73.92 -4.33
CA SER A 9 29.89 -72.68 -4.62
C SER A 9 29.02 -71.51 -5.07
N ALA A 10 28.94 -70.46 -4.26
CA ALA A 10 29.06 -69.04 -4.67
C ALA A 10 28.92 -68.11 -3.44
N ALA A 11 29.92 -67.25 -3.25
CA ALA A 11 29.87 -66.12 -2.34
C ALA A 11 29.20 -64.93 -3.03
N VAL A 12 28.30 -64.23 -2.34
CA VAL A 12 27.78 -62.93 -2.75
C VAL A 12 27.85 -61.98 -1.55
N LEU A 13 28.62 -60.92 -1.73
CA LEU A 13 28.81 -59.80 -0.82
C LEU A 13 27.54 -58.91 -0.88
N GLY A 14 26.76 -58.87 0.20
CA GLY A 14 25.57 -58.04 0.32
C GLY A 14 25.89 -56.69 0.96
N LEU A 15 25.76 -55.62 0.17
CA LEU A 15 25.87 -54.23 0.59
C LEU A 15 24.67 -53.84 1.48
N VAL A 16 24.91 -53.44 2.72
CA VAL A 16 23.85 -52.93 3.62
C VAL A 16 23.66 -51.44 3.36
N ALA A 17 22.56 -51.09 2.69
CA ALA A 17 22.08 -49.72 2.56
C ALA A 17 21.17 -49.39 3.76
N ALA A 18 21.58 -48.39 4.56
CA ALA A 18 20.79 -47.88 5.67
C ALA A 18 19.63 -47.01 5.14
N PHE A 19 18.39 -47.44 5.40
CA PHE A 19 17.19 -46.64 5.23
C PHE A 19 17.12 -45.59 6.35
N GLY A 20 17.30 -44.32 6.00
CA GLY A 20 16.94 -43.18 6.84
C GLY A 20 15.60 -42.61 6.39
N ALA A 21 14.51 -43.01 7.06
CA ALA A 21 13.21 -42.36 6.92
C ALA A 21 12.94 -41.55 8.19
N THR A 22 13.06 -40.23 8.10
CA THR A 22 12.55 -39.31 9.12
C THR A 22 11.90 -38.08 8.48
N ALA A 23 10.70 -37.80 9.02
CA ALA A 23 9.98 -36.53 9.05
C ALA A 23 9.35 -35.98 7.75
N CYS A 24 8.05 -36.25 7.62
CA CYS A 24 7.12 -35.27 7.09
C CYS A 24 7.15 -34.01 7.98
N SER A 25 7.47 -32.84 7.42
CA SER A 25 7.21 -31.56 8.07
C SER A 25 6.43 -30.66 7.11
N SER A 26 5.17 -30.47 7.46
CA SER A 26 4.30 -29.40 7.00
C SER A 26 4.59 -28.14 7.82
N GLY A 27 4.89 -27.02 7.16
CA GLY A 27 4.87 -25.70 7.78
C GLY A 27 6.14 -24.86 7.52
N GLY A 28 5.93 -23.71 6.86
CA GLY A 28 6.84 -22.56 6.89
C GLY A 28 8.21 -22.80 6.25
N SER A 29 8.33 -22.54 4.95
CA SER A 29 9.64 -22.31 4.32
C SER A 29 10.19 -20.94 4.73
N ASP A 30 10.57 -20.83 6.00
CA ASP A 30 11.61 -19.90 6.47
C ASP A 30 12.99 -20.53 6.29
N GLY A 31 13.20 -21.16 5.13
CA GLY A 31 14.54 -21.52 4.71
C GLY A 31 15.34 -20.23 4.59
N ALA A 32 16.36 -20.07 5.43
CA ALA A 32 17.26 -18.92 5.34
C ALA A 32 17.78 -18.84 3.90
N ALA A 33 17.32 -17.84 3.15
CA ALA A 33 17.87 -17.57 1.83
C ALA A 33 19.39 -17.41 2.01
N PRO A 34 20.21 -18.07 1.18
CA PRO A 34 21.66 -17.94 1.28
C PRO A 34 22.02 -16.46 1.21
N MET A 35 22.80 -16.00 2.18
CA MET A 35 23.20 -14.59 2.28
C MET A 35 23.89 -14.17 0.99
N ALA A 36 23.47 -13.04 0.41
CA ALA A 36 24.06 -12.53 -0.81
C ALA A 36 25.50 -12.06 -0.53
N THR A 37 26.49 -12.71 -1.15
CA THR A 37 27.92 -12.40 -1.02
C THR A 37 28.44 -11.44 -2.11
N GLY A 38 27.61 -11.13 -3.12
CA GLY A 38 27.90 -10.21 -4.23
C GLY A 38 27.16 -8.88 -4.13
N ARG A 39 27.11 -8.14 -5.24
CA ARG A 39 26.23 -6.97 -5.39
C ARG A 39 24.78 -7.45 -5.42
N ILE A 40 23.92 -6.80 -4.64
CA ILE A 40 22.50 -7.13 -4.56
C ILE A 40 21.76 -6.39 -5.68
N THR A 41 20.95 -7.11 -6.44
CA THR A 41 20.02 -6.56 -7.42
C THR A 41 18.60 -6.69 -6.88
N LEU A 42 17.80 -5.62 -6.91
CA LEU A 42 16.41 -5.62 -6.47
C LEU A 42 15.49 -5.11 -7.58
N THR A 43 14.25 -5.60 -7.57
CA THR A 43 13.17 -5.07 -8.39
C THR A 43 12.08 -4.51 -7.49
N TYR A 44 11.69 -3.25 -7.71
CA TYR A 44 10.59 -2.58 -7.05
C TYR A 44 9.45 -2.42 -8.04
N LEU A 45 8.32 -3.05 -7.77
CA LEU A 45 7.11 -2.93 -8.56
C LEU A 45 6.20 -1.91 -7.90
N GLN A 46 5.87 -0.83 -8.60
CA GLN A 46 5.01 0.22 -8.06
C GLN A 46 3.75 0.37 -8.91
N LYS A 47 2.60 0.60 -8.28
CA LYS A 47 1.41 1.08 -8.98
C LYS A 47 1.52 2.58 -9.23
N GLN A 48 0.76 3.08 -10.21
CA GLN A 48 0.49 4.51 -10.39
C GLN A 48 1.76 5.39 -10.32
N GLY A 49 2.81 5.01 -11.05
CA GLY A 49 4.10 5.72 -11.03
C GLY A 49 4.06 7.14 -11.59
N ASP A 50 2.92 7.58 -12.08
CA ASP A 50 2.59 8.94 -12.47
C ASP A 50 2.11 9.80 -11.28
N GLN A 51 1.67 9.21 -10.16
CA GLN A 51 1.25 9.94 -8.95
C GLN A 51 2.44 10.45 -8.14
N GLY A 52 2.27 11.63 -7.53
CA GLY A 52 3.33 12.29 -6.76
C GLY A 52 3.86 11.44 -5.61
N TYR A 53 2.97 10.76 -4.88
CA TYR A 53 3.35 9.88 -3.78
C TYR A 53 4.32 8.76 -4.24
N PHE A 54 3.94 7.95 -5.23
CA PHE A 54 4.76 6.84 -5.72
C PHE A 54 6.04 7.31 -6.44
N LYS A 55 6.06 8.51 -7.03
CA LYS A 55 7.30 9.13 -7.51
C LYS A 55 8.28 9.43 -6.38
N THR A 56 7.80 9.95 -5.24
CA THR A 56 8.66 10.19 -4.08
C THR A 56 9.13 8.89 -3.43
N GLU A 57 8.27 7.87 -3.39
CA GLU A 57 8.63 6.53 -2.91
C GLU A 57 9.75 5.91 -3.75
N ALA A 58 9.61 5.93 -5.09
CA ALA A 58 10.64 5.49 -6.01
C ALA A 58 11.96 6.24 -5.81
N THR A 59 11.88 7.56 -5.57
CA THR A 59 13.05 8.41 -5.34
C THR A 59 13.78 8.00 -4.06
N GLY A 60 13.04 7.81 -2.96
CA GLY A 60 13.60 7.33 -1.69
C GLY A 60 14.21 5.94 -1.78
N ALA A 61 13.54 5.02 -2.49
CA ALA A 61 14.06 3.68 -2.77
C ALA A 61 15.38 3.74 -3.54
N ARG A 62 15.44 4.53 -4.62
CA ARG A 62 16.67 4.72 -5.42
C ARG A 62 17.79 5.35 -4.61
N ALA A 63 17.49 6.37 -3.80
CA ALA A 63 18.48 7.02 -2.95
C ALA A 63 19.07 6.03 -1.92
N LYS A 64 18.23 5.20 -1.29
CA LYS A 64 18.71 4.16 -0.36
C LYS A 64 19.51 3.08 -1.08
N ALA A 65 19.06 2.63 -2.25
CA ALA A 65 19.78 1.65 -3.04
C ALA A 65 21.20 2.13 -3.40
N ALA A 66 21.33 3.38 -3.86
CA ALA A 66 22.62 3.99 -4.13
C ALA A 66 23.54 4.04 -2.88
N GLN A 67 22.99 4.40 -1.72
CA GLN A 67 23.73 4.39 -0.45
C GLN A 67 24.24 2.99 -0.06
N LEU A 68 23.49 1.93 -0.37
CA LEU A 68 23.82 0.55 -0.02
C LEU A 68 24.60 -0.19 -1.13
N GLY A 69 24.82 0.44 -2.29
CA GLY A 69 25.42 -0.21 -3.45
C GLY A 69 24.54 -1.33 -4.05
N VAL A 70 23.22 -1.15 -3.98
CA VAL A 70 22.20 -2.05 -4.56
C VAL A 70 21.84 -1.58 -5.96
N ASP A 71 21.80 -2.52 -6.92
CA ASP A 71 21.28 -2.28 -8.26
C ASP A 71 19.75 -2.37 -8.22
N LEU A 72 19.05 -1.23 -8.20
CA LEU A 72 17.59 -1.18 -8.10
C LEU A 72 16.93 -0.89 -9.45
N LYS A 73 16.10 -1.83 -9.93
CA LYS A 73 15.14 -1.61 -11.02
C LYS A 73 13.79 -1.23 -10.41
N VAL A 74 13.25 -0.08 -10.78
CA VAL A 74 11.86 0.29 -10.45
C VAL A 74 11.01 0.14 -11.70
N VAL A 75 9.88 -0.55 -11.57
CA VAL A 75 8.93 -0.81 -12.65
C VAL A 75 7.58 -0.25 -12.26
N ASP A 76 7.07 0.67 -13.08
CA ASP A 76 5.70 1.14 -12.95
C ASP A 76 4.74 0.13 -13.58
N LEU A 77 3.87 -0.45 -12.76
CA LEU A 77 2.78 -1.36 -13.13
C LEU A 77 1.55 -0.60 -13.66
N GLY A 78 1.47 0.71 -13.44
CA GLY A 78 0.27 1.50 -13.71
C GLY A 78 -0.89 1.00 -12.86
N THR A 79 -1.97 0.59 -13.52
CA THR A 79 -3.20 0.09 -12.89
C THR A 79 -3.51 -1.37 -13.23
N ASP A 80 -2.61 -2.10 -13.91
CA ASP A 80 -2.86 -3.48 -14.34
C ASP A 80 -2.33 -4.51 -13.32
N PRO A 81 -3.20 -5.18 -12.54
CA PRO A 81 -2.76 -6.16 -11.56
C PRO A 81 -2.14 -7.41 -12.19
N ARG A 82 -2.50 -7.77 -13.43
CA ARG A 82 -1.94 -8.96 -14.11
C ARG A 82 -0.47 -8.77 -14.46
N ARG A 83 -0.05 -7.52 -14.64
CA ARG A 83 1.35 -7.20 -14.92
C ARG A 83 2.28 -7.54 -13.76
N ALA A 84 1.79 -7.50 -12.51
CA ALA A 84 2.62 -7.78 -11.34
C ALA A 84 3.26 -9.18 -11.38
N VAL A 85 2.47 -10.21 -11.73
CA VAL A 85 2.94 -11.60 -11.83
C VAL A 85 4.05 -11.73 -12.90
N HIS A 86 3.82 -11.14 -14.07
CA HIS A 86 4.81 -11.14 -15.15
C HIS A 86 6.11 -10.44 -14.75
N GLU A 87 6.02 -9.30 -14.06
CA GLU A 87 7.21 -8.55 -13.65
C GLU A 87 8.00 -9.25 -12.52
N VAL A 88 7.35 -10.04 -11.66
CA VAL A 88 8.05 -10.93 -10.71
C VAL A 88 8.86 -12.00 -11.47
N GLN A 89 8.26 -12.63 -12.47
CA GLN A 89 8.95 -13.62 -13.31
C GLN A 89 10.11 -12.97 -14.09
N ALA A 90 9.90 -11.77 -14.64
CA ALA A 90 10.94 -11.01 -15.32
C ALA A 90 12.07 -10.58 -14.37
N ALA A 91 11.76 -10.23 -13.11
CA ALA A 91 12.75 -9.95 -12.08
C ALA A 91 13.63 -11.16 -11.81
N ALA A 92 13.04 -12.36 -11.72
CA ALA A 92 13.77 -13.61 -11.55
C ALA A 92 14.70 -13.91 -12.74
N GLN A 93 14.18 -13.81 -13.97
CA GLN A 93 14.98 -13.99 -15.20
C GLN A 93 16.11 -12.96 -15.31
N GLY A 94 15.87 -11.74 -14.83
CA GLY A 94 16.85 -10.66 -14.77
C GLY A 94 17.87 -10.77 -13.63
N GLY A 95 17.82 -11.83 -12.80
CA GLY A 95 18.76 -12.06 -11.71
C GLY A 95 18.54 -11.19 -10.46
N SER A 96 17.32 -10.66 -10.28
CA SER A 96 16.95 -9.97 -9.05
C SER A 96 17.09 -10.92 -7.85
N ASN A 97 17.58 -10.42 -6.72
CA ASN A 97 17.72 -11.19 -5.48
C ASN A 97 16.48 -11.10 -4.59
N GLY A 98 15.59 -10.14 -4.84
CA GLY A 98 14.33 -9.97 -4.14
C GLY A 98 13.41 -9.02 -4.89
N VAL A 99 12.14 -9.01 -4.49
CA VAL A 99 11.10 -8.13 -5.05
C VAL A 99 10.43 -7.36 -3.93
N ILE A 100 10.30 -6.05 -4.14
CA ILE A 100 9.43 -5.18 -3.35
C ILE A 100 8.24 -4.81 -4.23
N ALA A 101 7.01 -4.84 -3.70
CA ALA A 101 5.83 -4.55 -4.52
C ALA A 101 4.74 -3.77 -3.77
N VAL A 102 4.19 -2.73 -4.41
CA VAL A 102 2.85 -2.21 -4.14
C VAL A 102 1.96 -2.54 -5.34
N LEU A 103 0.93 -3.35 -5.12
CA LEU A 103 0.10 -3.91 -6.19
C LEU A 103 -1.03 -2.94 -6.59
N PRO A 104 -1.36 -2.83 -7.89
CA PRO A 104 -2.54 -2.08 -8.33
C PRO A 104 -3.87 -2.58 -7.73
N ASP A 105 -3.92 -3.87 -7.40
CA ASP A 105 -5.05 -4.55 -6.75
C ASP A 105 -4.50 -5.61 -5.78
N PRO A 106 -4.83 -5.54 -4.48
CA PRO A 106 -4.45 -6.55 -3.50
C PRO A 106 -4.95 -7.97 -3.82
N ALA A 107 -6.02 -8.10 -4.62
CA ALA A 107 -6.57 -9.40 -5.01
C ALA A 107 -5.63 -10.24 -5.87
N ALA A 108 -4.62 -9.62 -6.50
CA ALA A 108 -3.55 -10.34 -7.19
C ALA A 108 -2.52 -10.99 -6.23
N GLY A 109 -2.68 -10.79 -4.92
CA GLY A 109 -1.77 -11.25 -3.88
C GLY A 109 -1.35 -12.71 -3.98
N PRO A 110 -2.31 -13.66 -3.99
CA PRO A 110 -1.99 -15.09 -4.06
C PRO A 110 -1.11 -15.45 -5.27
N ASP A 111 -1.44 -14.91 -6.45
CA ASP A 111 -0.70 -15.20 -7.69
C ASP A 111 0.71 -14.58 -7.67
N VAL A 112 0.86 -13.37 -7.12
CA VAL A 112 2.16 -12.70 -6.97
C VAL A 112 3.05 -13.44 -5.97
N VAL A 113 2.48 -13.89 -4.85
CA VAL A 113 3.20 -14.69 -3.84
C VAL A 113 3.62 -16.03 -4.42
N GLN A 114 2.73 -16.71 -5.14
CA GLN A 114 3.04 -17.96 -5.82
C GLN A 114 4.19 -17.77 -6.82
N ALA A 115 4.14 -16.73 -7.66
CA ALA A 115 5.21 -16.43 -8.62
C ALA A 115 6.56 -16.13 -7.94
N ALA A 116 6.56 -15.41 -6.81
CA ALA A 116 7.76 -15.13 -6.05
C ALA A 116 8.35 -16.40 -5.42
N ASN A 117 7.50 -17.28 -4.87
CA ASN A 117 7.90 -18.57 -4.31
C ASN A 117 8.50 -19.50 -5.37
N ASP A 118 7.86 -19.62 -6.53
CA ASP A 118 8.35 -20.43 -7.65
C ASP A 118 9.71 -19.92 -8.16
N ALA A 119 9.89 -18.60 -8.17
CA ALA A 119 11.14 -17.94 -8.49
C ALA A 119 12.18 -17.97 -7.35
N ARG A 120 11.80 -18.42 -6.14
CA ARG A 120 12.61 -18.38 -4.91
C ARG A 120 13.11 -16.97 -4.56
N LEU A 121 12.29 -15.96 -4.82
CA LEU A 121 12.58 -14.56 -4.49
C LEU A 121 11.87 -14.18 -3.19
N PRO A 122 12.58 -13.64 -2.20
CA PRO A 122 11.94 -12.96 -1.08
C PRO A 122 11.05 -11.81 -1.60
N LEU A 123 9.82 -11.78 -1.09
CA LEU A 123 8.82 -10.76 -1.41
C LEU A 123 8.53 -9.92 -0.15
N LEU A 124 8.58 -8.61 -0.32
CA LEU A 124 8.16 -7.61 0.66
C LEU A 124 7.13 -6.70 -0.02
N THR A 125 6.07 -6.30 0.66
CA THR A 125 5.15 -5.29 0.09
C THR A 125 5.38 -3.91 0.67
N SER A 126 4.97 -2.88 -0.07
CA SER A 126 4.82 -1.52 0.45
C SER A 126 3.38 -1.04 0.33
N ASP A 127 2.99 -0.12 1.21
CA ASP A 127 1.70 0.58 1.28
C ASP A 127 0.47 -0.30 1.50
N ASP A 128 0.10 -1.11 0.51
CA ASP A 128 -1.10 -1.93 0.51
C ASP A 128 -0.84 -3.31 1.10
N GLN A 129 -1.77 -3.78 1.93
CA GLN A 129 -1.68 -5.11 2.51
C GLN A 129 -2.00 -6.17 1.46
N VAL A 130 -1.21 -7.25 1.45
CA VAL A 130 -1.40 -8.40 0.58
C VAL A 130 -1.54 -9.66 1.43
N CYS A 131 -2.40 -10.57 1.00
CA CYS A 131 -2.53 -11.90 1.55
C CYS A 131 -1.96 -12.94 0.57
N ALA A 132 -1.28 -13.94 1.12
CA ALA A 132 -0.69 -15.03 0.36
C ALA A 132 -1.72 -16.09 -0.07
N SER A 133 -2.84 -16.21 0.64
CA SER A 133 -3.79 -17.32 0.47
C SER A 133 -5.20 -16.87 0.10
N ASP A 134 -5.51 -15.58 0.13
CA ASP A 134 -6.84 -15.02 -0.11
C ASP A 134 -6.76 -13.73 -0.94
N PRO A 135 -7.66 -13.49 -1.91
CA PRO A 135 -7.72 -12.21 -2.63
C PRO A 135 -8.19 -11.03 -1.76
N ASP A 136 -8.82 -11.26 -0.60
CA ASP A 136 -9.19 -10.21 0.34
C ASP A 136 -8.23 -10.19 1.56
N PRO A 137 -7.30 -9.22 1.64
CA PRO A 137 -6.40 -9.09 2.78
C PRO A 137 -7.09 -8.92 4.13
N SER A 138 -8.33 -8.43 4.17
CA SER A 138 -9.07 -8.20 5.41
C SER A 138 -9.63 -9.50 6.02
N ALA A 139 -9.87 -10.51 5.20
CA ALA A 139 -10.29 -11.85 5.61
C ALA A 139 -9.09 -12.77 5.94
N CYS A 140 -7.87 -12.32 5.62
CA CYS A 140 -6.66 -13.11 5.71
C CYS A 140 -6.24 -13.40 7.16
N LYS A 141 -5.72 -14.60 7.40
CA LYS A 141 -5.04 -14.91 8.67
C LYS A 141 -3.78 -14.05 8.76
N LYS A 142 -3.47 -13.55 9.97
CA LYS A 142 -2.26 -12.75 10.19
C LYS A 142 -0.96 -13.44 9.75
N THR A 143 -0.91 -14.77 9.81
CA THR A 143 0.24 -15.59 9.37
C THR A 143 0.39 -15.64 7.86
N ASP A 144 -0.68 -15.37 7.13
CA ASP A 144 -0.75 -15.45 5.67
C ASP A 144 -0.62 -14.04 5.05
N LEU A 145 -0.55 -12.99 5.87
CA LEU A 145 -0.25 -11.64 5.43
C LEU A 145 1.20 -11.54 5.02
N VAL A 146 1.44 -10.98 3.83
CA VAL A 146 2.79 -10.70 3.35
C VAL A 146 3.40 -9.56 4.19
N PRO A 147 4.66 -9.67 4.64
CA PRO A 147 5.33 -8.58 5.35
C PRO A 147 5.30 -7.26 4.58
N ARG A 148 5.03 -6.16 5.28
CA ARG A 148 4.79 -4.85 4.64
C ARG A 148 5.52 -3.69 5.31
N ILE A 149 5.98 -2.74 4.49
CA ILE A 149 6.32 -1.38 4.92
C ILE A 149 5.16 -0.45 4.56
N GLY A 150 4.63 0.31 5.50
CA GLY A 150 3.55 1.23 5.15
C GLY A 150 2.91 1.88 6.35
N PHE A 151 1.59 1.98 6.30
CA PHE A 151 0.80 2.69 7.30
C PHE A 151 -0.34 1.82 7.81
N ASN A 152 -0.79 2.14 9.02
CA ASN A 152 -2.04 1.63 9.55
C ASN A 152 -3.21 2.48 9.04
N GLY A 153 -4.06 1.90 8.18
CA GLY A 153 -5.19 2.60 7.55
C GLY A 153 -6.12 3.28 8.57
N SER A 154 -6.46 2.59 9.67
CA SER A 154 -7.32 3.11 10.71
C SER A 154 -6.72 4.31 11.45
N GLN A 155 -5.41 4.31 11.73
CA GLN A 155 -4.73 5.46 12.35
C GLN A 155 -4.73 6.67 11.42
N LEU A 156 -4.46 6.47 10.12
CA LEU A 156 -4.53 7.56 9.13
C LEU A 156 -5.95 8.11 9.04
N GLY A 157 -6.94 7.23 8.99
CA GLY A 157 -8.36 7.58 8.94
C GLY A 157 -8.80 8.38 10.16
N ALA A 158 -8.42 7.93 11.35
CA ALA A 158 -8.73 8.63 12.59
C ALA A 158 -8.15 10.06 12.60
N ALA A 159 -6.92 10.26 12.12
CA ALA A 159 -6.33 11.59 12.02
C ALA A 159 -7.10 12.49 11.04
N ILE A 160 -7.51 11.96 9.88
CA ILE A 160 -8.33 12.68 8.89
C ILE A 160 -9.70 13.05 9.47
N GLY A 161 -10.39 12.08 10.07
CA GLY A 161 -11.71 12.29 10.67
C GLY A 161 -11.68 13.32 11.80
N LYS A 162 -10.66 13.25 12.65
CA LYS A 162 -10.43 14.22 13.73
C LYS A 162 -10.23 15.63 13.17
N ARG A 163 -9.32 15.83 12.21
CA ARG A 163 -9.08 17.16 11.63
C ARG A 163 -10.31 17.68 10.87
N SER A 164 -11.04 16.80 10.19
CA SER A 164 -12.29 17.17 9.53
C SER A 164 -13.35 17.65 10.52
N ALA A 165 -13.45 17.00 11.68
CA ALA A 165 -14.34 17.44 12.76
C ALA A 165 -13.92 18.79 13.36
N GLU A 166 -12.62 18.99 13.60
CA GLU A 166 -12.08 20.27 14.10
C GLU A 166 -12.40 21.43 13.14
N GLU A 167 -12.18 21.25 11.84
CA GLU A 167 -12.49 22.27 10.83
C GLU A 167 -14.01 22.48 10.67
N TYR A 168 -14.82 21.43 10.76
CA TYR A 168 -16.29 21.53 10.73
C TYR A 168 -16.83 22.35 11.91
N THR A 169 -16.38 22.03 13.13
CA THR A 169 -16.78 22.75 14.35
C THR A 169 -16.32 24.21 14.29
N LYS A 170 -15.09 24.47 13.83
CA LYS A 170 -14.55 25.83 13.65
C LYS A 170 -15.36 26.64 12.63
N ALA A 171 -15.85 26.00 11.57
CA ALA A 171 -16.66 26.65 10.56
C ALA A 171 -18.11 26.95 11.03
N GLY A 172 -18.56 26.36 12.13
CA GLY A 172 -19.89 26.57 12.68
C GLY A 172 -21.02 26.04 11.78
N TRP A 173 -20.72 25.05 10.93
CA TRP A 173 -21.69 24.48 10.00
C TRP A 173 -22.72 23.62 10.72
N SER A 174 -23.92 23.51 10.14
CA SER A 174 -25.01 22.68 10.66
C SER A 174 -24.99 21.29 10.02
N GLN A 175 -25.33 20.27 10.80
CA GLN A 175 -25.48 18.91 10.28
C GLN A 175 -26.59 18.82 9.20
N SER A 176 -27.62 19.67 9.28
CA SER A 176 -28.78 19.61 8.38
C SER A 176 -28.47 20.02 6.94
N ASP A 177 -27.54 20.96 6.74
CA ASP A 177 -27.14 21.47 5.42
C ASP A 177 -25.70 21.09 5.03
N THR A 178 -25.07 20.18 5.79
CA THR A 178 -23.74 19.62 5.47
C THR A 178 -23.84 18.20 4.93
N ARG A 179 -22.95 17.82 4.03
CA ARG A 179 -22.69 16.42 3.64
C ARG A 179 -21.21 16.08 3.76
N ILE A 180 -20.94 14.81 4.03
CA ILE A 180 -19.60 14.24 3.90
C ILE A 180 -19.55 13.47 2.57
N VAL A 181 -18.51 13.71 1.78
CA VAL A 181 -18.14 12.86 0.64
C VAL A 181 -16.90 12.07 1.03
N SER A 182 -16.99 10.75 0.89
CA SER A 182 -15.94 9.78 1.19
C SER A 182 -15.59 9.04 -0.09
N LEU A 183 -14.41 9.30 -0.66
CA LEU A 183 -14.04 8.80 -1.99
C LEU A 183 -12.88 7.81 -1.92
N TRP A 184 -13.07 6.59 -2.45
CA TRP A 184 -11.99 5.61 -2.56
C TRP A 184 -12.30 4.48 -3.54
N LYS A 185 -11.27 3.74 -3.93
CA LYS A 185 -11.41 2.44 -4.61
C LYS A 185 -11.79 1.35 -3.60
N PHE A 186 -13.01 0.81 -3.69
CA PHE A 186 -13.62 -0.04 -2.66
C PHE A 186 -12.93 -1.40 -2.46
N ASP A 187 -12.22 -1.89 -3.47
CA ASP A 187 -11.46 -3.14 -3.42
C ASP A 187 -10.10 -3.00 -2.68
N VAL A 188 -9.70 -1.79 -2.31
CA VAL A 188 -8.45 -1.54 -1.56
C VAL A 188 -8.77 -1.51 -0.06
N THR A 189 -8.45 -2.59 0.65
CA THR A 189 -8.78 -2.79 2.08
C THR A 189 -8.24 -1.70 3.00
N VAL A 190 -7.00 -1.24 2.80
CA VAL A 190 -6.41 -0.15 3.60
C VAL A 190 -7.15 1.18 3.42
N CYS A 191 -7.79 1.41 2.26
CA CYS A 191 -8.66 2.55 2.05
C CYS A 191 -9.98 2.39 2.82
N THR A 192 -10.58 1.20 2.82
CA THR A 192 -11.81 0.92 3.57
C THR A 192 -11.62 1.13 5.08
N ASP A 193 -10.53 0.61 5.66
CA ASP A 193 -10.18 0.84 7.07
C ASP A 193 -10.07 2.33 7.40
N ARG A 194 -9.44 3.08 6.50
CA ARG A 194 -9.23 4.53 6.62
C ARG A 194 -10.55 5.29 6.60
N MET A 195 -11.44 4.99 5.64
CA MET A 195 -12.71 5.70 5.49
C MET A 195 -13.66 5.40 6.66
N ASN A 196 -13.66 4.16 7.16
CA ASN A 196 -14.42 3.78 8.34
C ASN A 196 -13.90 4.51 9.59
N ALA A 197 -12.58 4.49 9.82
CA ALA A 197 -12.00 5.19 10.97
C ALA A 197 -12.16 6.71 10.91
N ALA A 198 -12.13 7.31 9.71
CA ALA A 198 -12.42 8.73 9.52
C ALA A 198 -13.86 9.07 9.92
N LYS A 199 -14.84 8.28 9.47
CA LYS A 199 -16.25 8.44 9.85
C LYS A 199 -16.43 8.32 11.36
N ASP A 200 -15.95 7.24 11.96
CA ASP A 200 -16.17 6.96 13.39
C ASP A 200 -15.50 8.03 14.26
N THR A 201 -14.28 8.45 13.91
CA THR A 201 -13.57 9.50 14.64
C THR A 201 -14.22 10.86 14.46
N PHE A 202 -14.72 11.16 13.26
CA PHE A 202 -15.47 12.39 13.00
C PHE A 202 -16.71 12.47 13.90
N ILE A 203 -17.53 11.41 13.93
CA ILE A 203 -18.75 11.35 14.75
C ILE A 203 -18.42 11.58 16.22
N ASN A 204 -17.41 10.88 16.73
CA ASN A 204 -17.00 10.97 18.14
C ASN A 204 -16.44 12.35 18.50
N THR A 205 -15.73 13.00 17.58
CA THR A 205 -15.08 14.30 17.83
C THR A 205 -16.05 15.48 17.65
N ALA A 206 -16.87 15.46 16.60
CA ALA A 206 -17.81 16.54 16.30
C ALA A 206 -19.12 16.43 17.10
N GLY A 207 -19.46 15.23 17.61
CA GLY A 207 -20.77 14.96 18.19
C GLY A 207 -21.91 15.06 17.17
N ALA A 208 -21.62 14.92 15.87
CA ALA A 208 -22.54 15.11 14.76
C ALA A 208 -22.56 13.89 13.82
N SER A 209 -23.75 13.50 13.36
CA SER A 209 -23.96 12.37 12.44
C SER A 209 -24.36 12.88 11.06
N ILE A 210 -23.41 13.48 10.35
CA ILE A 210 -23.63 14.05 9.02
C ILE A 210 -23.84 12.90 8.01
N GLN A 211 -24.82 13.07 7.12
CA GLN A 211 -25.04 12.11 6.05
C GLN A 211 -23.80 12.03 5.15
N LYS A 212 -23.29 10.81 4.98
CA LYS A 212 -22.12 10.49 4.19
C LYS A 212 -22.52 9.89 2.84
N LEU A 213 -21.81 10.30 1.79
CA LEU A 213 -21.87 9.74 0.44
C LEU A 213 -20.59 8.97 0.19
N ASP A 214 -20.72 7.66 -0.02
CA ASP A 214 -19.61 6.81 -0.40
C ASP A 214 -19.51 6.73 -1.91
N VAL A 215 -18.35 7.14 -2.43
CA VAL A 215 -18.13 7.31 -3.87
C VAL A 215 -17.02 6.35 -4.29
N PRO A 216 -17.34 5.31 -5.09
CA PRO A 216 -16.32 4.42 -5.62
C PRO A 216 -15.50 5.14 -6.69
N THR A 217 -14.18 5.04 -6.62
CA THR A 217 -13.25 5.69 -7.58
C THR A 217 -12.15 4.74 -8.03
N ASP A 218 -11.30 5.20 -8.94
CA ASP A 218 -10.03 4.53 -9.30
C ASP A 218 -8.83 5.14 -8.55
N ASN A 219 -9.09 5.94 -7.50
CA ASN A 219 -8.11 6.72 -6.76
C ASN A 219 -7.33 7.77 -7.58
N THR A 220 -7.84 8.17 -8.76
CA THR A 220 -7.32 9.30 -9.54
C THR A 220 -8.18 10.55 -9.37
N VAL A 221 -7.64 11.73 -9.69
CA VAL A 221 -8.38 13.00 -9.64
C VAL A 221 -9.58 12.97 -10.60
N ASP A 222 -9.36 12.56 -11.85
CA ASP A 222 -10.38 12.54 -12.89
C ASP A 222 -11.48 11.51 -12.59
N GLY A 223 -11.11 10.32 -12.12
CA GLY A 223 -12.07 9.29 -11.73
C GLY A 223 -12.92 9.73 -10.54
N ALA A 224 -12.31 10.31 -9.51
CA ALA A 224 -13.03 10.86 -8.35
C ALA A 224 -14.01 11.99 -8.75
N LYS A 225 -13.55 12.91 -9.60
CA LYS A 225 -14.36 14.01 -10.12
C LYS A 225 -15.57 13.49 -10.91
N ALA A 226 -15.34 12.56 -11.84
CA ALA A 226 -16.38 12.00 -12.70
C ALA A 226 -17.46 11.25 -11.90
N GLN A 227 -17.06 10.53 -10.85
CA GLN A 227 -17.98 9.76 -10.02
C GLN A 227 -18.82 10.67 -9.12
N LEU A 228 -18.21 11.64 -8.44
CA LEU A 228 -18.95 12.57 -7.59
C LEU A 228 -19.92 13.45 -8.41
N ALA A 229 -19.53 13.88 -9.62
CA ALA A 229 -20.38 14.69 -10.49
C ALA A 229 -21.75 14.04 -10.79
N GLN A 230 -21.83 12.70 -10.79
CA GLN A 230 -23.08 11.97 -11.00
C GLN A 230 -24.02 12.03 -9.78
N LEU A 231 -23.47 12.21 -8.58
CA LEU A 231 -24.21 12.14 -7.32
C LEU A 231 -24.65 13.51 -6.81
N ILE A 232 -23.90 14.58 -7.09
CA ILE A 232 -24.14 15.93 -6.55
C ILE A 232 -25.57 16.42 -6.87
N ARG A 233 -26.09 16.14 -8.08
CA ARG A 233 -27.42 16.64 -8.51
C ARG A 233 -28.57 16.15 -7.62
N ALA A 234 -28.40 14.99 -6.97
CA ALA A 234 -29.41 14.44 -6.06
C ALA A 234 -29.35 15.04 -4.64
N GLN A 235 -28.40 15.94 -4.35
CA GLN A 235 -28.14 16.48 -3.02
C GLN A 235 -28.67 17.92 -2.88
N ALA A 236 -29.95 18.12 -3.21
CA ALA A 236 -30.59 19.43 -3.09
C ALA A 236 -30.61 19.94 -1.64
N GLY A 237 -30.41 21.24 -1.46
CA GLY A 237 -30.44 21.90 -0.15
C GLY A 237 -29.14 21.78 0.67
N VAL A 238 -28.14 21.04 0.19
CA VAL A 238 -26.80 20.98 0.80
C VAL A 238 -26.01 22.25 0.48
N ARG A 239 -25.47 22.88 1.52
CA ARG A 239 -24.69 24.13 1.42
C ARG A 239 -23.20 23.93 1.70
N HIS A 240 -22.87 22.91 2.48
CA HIS A 240 -21.53 22.68 2.98
C HIS A 240 -21.09 21.24 2.73
N TRP A 241 -19.82 21.08 2.41
CA TRP A 241 -19.26 19.80 1.97
C TRP A 241 -17.95 19.52 2.67
N ILE A 242 -17.93 18.43 3.44
CA ILE A 242 -16.71 17.83 3.95
C ILE A 242 -16.28 16.79 2.93
N VAL A 243 -15.02 16.80 2.53
CA VAL A 243 -14.45 15.89 1.56
C VAL A 243 -13.24 15.21 2.17
N TRP A 244 -13.27 13.89 2.22
CA TRP A 244 -12.08 13.10 2.47
C TRP A 244 -12.05 11.92 1.51
N GLY A 245 -10.89 11.30 1.38
CA GLY A 245 -10.72 10.16 0.49
C GLY A 245 -9.51 9.35 0.84
N CYS A 246 -9.30 8.26 0.11
CA CYS A 246 -8.14 7.43 0.35
C CYS A 246 -6.83 8.17 0.08
N ASN A 247 -6.79 9.19 -0.77
CA ASN A 247 -5.57 9.93 -1.10
C ASN A 247 -5.91 11.38 -1.47
N ASP A 248 -4.88 12.21 -1.63
CA ASP A 248 -4.99 13.59 -2.11
C ASP A 248 -5.79 13.67 -3.43
N GLU A 249 -5.59 12.73 -4.35
CA GLU A 249 -6.23 12.68 -5.66
C GLU A 249 -7.76 12.59 -5.53
N ASN A 250 -8.24 11.70 -4.67
CA ASN A 250 -9.66 11.56 -4.37
C ASN A 250 -10.25 12.86 -3.80
N VAL A 251 -9.53 13.50 -2.88
CA VAL A 251 -10.01 14.74 -2.25
C VAL A 251 -9.99 15.89 -3.24
N GLN A 252 -8.94 16.01 -4.05
CA GLN A 252 -8.85 17.01 -5.11
C GLN A 252 -9.95 16.82 -6.16
N GLY A 253 -10.17 15.60 -6.64
CA GLY A 253 -11.25 15.30 -7.59
C GLY A 253 -12.63 15.60 -7.01
N GLY A 254 -12.84 15.31 -5.73
CA GLY A 254 -14.06 15.68 -5.02
C GLY A 254 -14.28 17.20 -4.94
N ILE A 255 -13.24 17.95 -4.59
CA ILE A 255 -13.26 19.42 -4.58
C ILE A 255 -13.57 19.97 -5.97
N ASP A 256 -12.88 19.46 -7.01
CA ASP A 256 -13.06 19.89 -8.40
C ASP A 256 -14.48 19.64 -8.90
N ALA A 257 -15.10 18.50 -8.54
CA ALA A 257 -16.48 18.19 -8.90
C ALA A 257 -17.48 19.14 -8.22
N LEU A 258 -17.26 19.46 -6.93
CA LEU A 258 -18.10 20.41 -6.20
C LEU A 258 -17.97 21.83 -6.77
N GLN A 259 -16.75 22.28 -7.05
CA GLN A 259 -16.50 23.58 -7.68
C GLN A 259 -17.13 23.66 -9.09
N ALA A 260 -17.01 22.58 -9.89
CA ALA A 260 -17.67 22.50 -11.20
C ALA A 260 -19.20 22.53 -11.11
N ALA A 261 -19.77 22.08 -9.99
CA ALA A 261 -21.20 22.20 -9.68
C ALA A 261 -21.59 23.57 -9.09
N GLY A 262 -20.66 24.51 -8.99
CA GLY A 262 -20.90 25.87 -8.49
C GLY A 262 -20.86 26.00 -6.96
N VAL A 263 -20.39 24.98 -6.24
CA VAL A 263 -20.16 25.08 -4.78
C VAL A 263 -18.96 26.01 -4.54
N PRO A 264 -19.12 27.06 -3.73
CA PRO A 264 -18.05 28.01 -3.52
C PRO A 264 -16.98 27.42 -2.59
N THR A 265 -15.74 27.88 -2.72
CA THR A 265 -14.57 27.23 -2.06
C THR A 265 -14.63 27.31 -0.53
N GLU A 266 -15.25 28.35 0.02
CA GLU A 266 -15.51 28.52 1.44
C GLU A 266 -16.55 27.53 1.99
N SER A 267 -17.36 26.91 1.13
CA SER A 267 -18.31 25.86 1.48
C SER A 267 -17.73 24.45 1.38
N ILE A 268 -16.43 24.32 1.10
CA ILE A 268 -15.75 23.04 0.93
C ILE A 268 -14.62 22.91 1.95
N LEU A 269 -14.62 21.80 2.68
CA LEU A 269 -13.61 21.40 3.66
C LEU A 269 -13.04 20.05 3.24
N GLY A 270 -11.90 20.07 2.56
CA GLY A 270 -11.13 18.90 2.19
C GLY A 270 -10.02 18.60 3.20
N VAL A 271 -9.88 17.34 3.60
CA VAL A 271 -8.69 16.84 4.31
C VAL A 271 -8.02 15.75 3.48
N GLY A 272 -6.90 16.09 2.86
CA GLY A 272 -6.11 15.21 1.99
C GLY A 272 -5.30 14.16 2.74
N LEU A 273 -4.64 13.29 1.96
CA LEU A 273 -3.64 12.33 2.42
C LEU A 273 -2.55 12.17 1.35
N GLY A 274 -1.33 12.57 1.71
CA GLY A 274 -0.21 12.76 0.79
C GLY A 274 0.36 14.17 0.93
N ALA A 275 -0.50 15.18 0.99
CA ALA A 275 -0.22 16.62 1.04
C ALA A 275 0.46 17.24 -0.19
N TYR A 276 0.83 16.46 -1.21
CA TYR A 276 1.60 16.94 -2.35
C TYR A 276 0.75 17.71 -3.38
N LEU A 277 -0.55 17.43 -3.48
CA LEU A 277 -1.48 18.26 -4.27
C LEU A 277 -1.89 19.50 -3.47
N ALA A 278 -2.15 19.31 -2.17
CA ALA A 278 -2.53 20.38 -1.25
C ALA A 278 -1.50 21.52 -1.23
N CYS A 279 -0.22 21.15 -1.14
CA CYS A 279 0.86 22.11 -1.02
C CYS A 279 1.02 22.98 -2.27
N GLN A 280 0.63 22.51 -3.46
CA GLN A 280 0.75 23.28 -4.70
C GLN A 280 -0.15 24.51 -4.66
N ASP A 281 -1.42 24.32 -4.27
CA ASP A 281 -2.36 25.42 -4.07
C ASP A 281 -1.88 26.36 -2.93
N TRP A 282 -1.40 25.80 -1.81
CA TRP A 282 -0.89 26.60 -0.68
C TRP A 282 0.35 27.40 -1.04
N GLN A 283 1.25 26.84 -1.84
CA GLN A 283 2.46 27.50 -2.34
C GLN A 283 2.11 28.63 -3.30
N ALA A 284 1.13 28.42 -4.18
CA ALA A 284 0.63 29.43 -5.11
C ALA A 284 -0.23 30.51 -4.44
N GLY A 285 -0.62 30.34 -3.17
CA GLY A 285 -1.57 31.22 -2.49
C GLY A 285 -2.98 31.15 -3.10
N LYS A 286 -3.30 30.06 -3.81
CA LYS A 286 -4.59 29.88 -4.46
C LYS A 286 -5.65 29.46 -3.43
N PRO A 287 -6.84 30.09 -3.41
CA PRO A 287 -7.94 29.60 -2.59
C PRO A 287 -8.27 28.15 -2.93
N THR A 288 -8.31 27.29 -1.91
CA THR A 288 -8.55 25.86 -2.09
C THR A 288 -9.53 25.32 -1.05
N GLY A 289 -10.28 24.29 -1.46
CA GLY A 289 -11.13 23.51 -0.57
C GLY A 289 -10.31 22.61 0.34
N MET A 290 -9.09 22.23 -0.04
CA MET A 290 -8.20 21.35 0.74
C MET A 290 -7.57 22.14 1.90
N LYS A 291 -8.23 22.12 3.06
CA LYS A 291 -7.86 22.93 4.24
C LYS A 291 -6.66 22.36 4.99
N ALA A 292 -6.51 21.04 4.95
CA ALA A 292 -5.40 20.32 5.55
C ALA A 292 -5.12 19.06 4.72
N ALA A 293 -3.97 18.44 4.97
CA ALA A 293 -3.66 17.13 4.43
C ALA A 293 -2.77 16.36 5.40
N LEU A 294 -2.99 15.06 5.48
CA LEU A 294 -2.14 14.17 6.25
C LEU A 294 -0.92 13.81 5.41
N PHE A 295 0.22 14.45 5.66
CA PHE A 295 1.48 14.16 4.99
C PHE A 295 1.98 12.77 5.39
N ILE A 296 2.27 11.97 4.37
CA ILE A 296 2.98 10.70 4.47
C ILE A 296 4.26 10.78 3.64
N ASN A 297 5.40 10.45 4.24
CA ASN A 297 6.68 10.57 3.57
C ASN A 297 6.97 9.32 2.71
N GLY A 298 6.58 9.37 1.43
CA GLY A 298 6.84 8.28 0.48
C GLY A 298 8.33 7.94 0.36
N SER A 299 9.21 8.95 0.40
CA SER A 299 10.67 8.72 0.35
C SER A 299 11.16 7.83 1.50
N ASP A 300 10.61 8.01 2.70
CA ASP A 300 10.94 7.16 3.85
C ASP A 300 10.41 5.73 3.68
N VAL A 301 9.22 5.55 3.11
CA VAL A 301 8.65 4.22 2.83
C VAL A 301 9.55 3.46 1.85
N GLY A 302 9.87 4.06 0.70
CA GLY A 302 10.71 3.43 -0.31
C GLY A 302 12.13 3.14 0.20
N ALA A 303 12.71 4.07 0.97
CA ALA A 303 14.01 3.85 1.59
C ALA A 303 13.98 2.70 2.63
N ARG A 304 12.94 2.64 3.46
CA ARG A 304 12.79 1.55 4.45
C ARG A 304 12.57 0.21 3.77
N ALA A 305 11.79 0.14 2.70
CA ALA A 305 11.57 -1.09 1.96
C ALA A 305 12.87 -1.65 1.36
N VAL A 306 13.69 -0.81 0.73
CA VAL A 306 15.01 -1.22 0.23
C VAL A 306 15.94 -1.65 1.37
N GLN A 307 15.96 -0.91 2.48
CA GLN A 307 16.77 -1.25 3.65
C GLN A 307 16.36 -2.62 4.24
N THR A 308 15.06 -2.85 4.43
CA THR A 308 14.52 -4.10 4.99
C THR A 308 14.82 -5.29 4.08
N MET A 309 14.64 -5.15 2.77
CA MET A 309 15.00 -6.19 1.80
C MET A 309 16.52 -6.45 1.81
N TYR A 310 17.33 -5.40 1.82
CA TYR A 310 18.79 -5.52 1.91
C TYR A 310 19.22 -6.26 3.18
N ASP A 311 18.67 -5.93 4.35
CA ASP A 311 19.02 -6.58 5.61
C ASP A 311 18.64 -8.07 5.60
N ARG A 312 17.47 -8.42 5.03
CA ARG A 312 17.10 -9.83 4.83
C ARG A 312 18.12 -10.57 3.97
N LEU A 313 18.48 -10.00 2.82
CA LEU A 313 19.37 -10.66 1.86
C LEU A 313 20.83 -10.69 2.32
N ARG A 314 21.32 -9.64 2.98
CA ARG A 314 22.72 -9.50 3.37
C ARG A 314 23.01 -10.10 4.74
N LYS A 315 22.08 -10.02 5.68
CA LYS A 315 22.28 -10.39 7.09
C LYS A 315 21.41 -11.57 7.53
N GLY A 316 20.46 -12.01 6.70
CA GLY A 316 19.50 -13.05 7.07
C GLY A 316 18.39 -12.58 8.01
N THR A 317 18.32 -11.28 8.33
CA THR A 317 17.32 -10.72 9.25
C THR A 317 15.90 -11.02 8.77
N PRO A 318 15.04 -11.69 9.56
CA PRO A 318 13.65 -11.94 9.17
C PRO A 318 12.90 -10.63 8.90
N PHE A 319 11.92 -10.67 7.99
CA PHE A 319 11.08 -9.51 7.79
C PHE A 319 10.22 -9.24 9.04
N PRO A 320 10.14 -7.98 9.52
CA PRO A 320 9.08 -7.61 10.43
C PRO A 320 7.73 -7.74 9.70
N ALA A 321 6.69 -8.18 10.41
CA ALA A 321 5.35 -8.30 9.83
C ALA A 321 4.84 -6.95 9.27
N GLU A 322 5.08 -5.86 10.02
CA GLU A 322 4.77 -4.50 9.58
C GLU A 322 5.83 -3.51 10.08
N VAL A 323 6.23 -2.57 9.24
CA VAL A 323 6.95 -1.35 9.65
C VAL A 323 6.07 -0.15 9.36
N ALA A 324 5.56 0.48 10.42
CA ALA A 324 4.74 1.67 10.32
C ALA A 324 5.60 2.93 10.11
N VAL A 325 5.16 3.81 9.20
CA VAL A 325 5.70 5.16 9.03
C VAL A 325 4.75 6.17 9.68
N THR A 326 5.32 7.17 10.36
CA THR A 326 4.54 8.16 11.11
C THR A 326 4.06 9.28 10.18
N PRO A 327 2.74 9.53 10.09
CA PRO A 327 2.21 10.65 9.31
C PRO A 327 2.28 11.96 10.10
N GLN A 328 2.14 13.08 9.40
CA GLN A 328 2.05 14.41 10.01
C GLN A 328 0.90 15.21 9.39
N MET A 329 -0.04 15.69 10.21
CA MET A 329 -1.08 16.60 9.71
C MET A 329 -0.45 17.96 9.38
N VAL A 330 -0.70 18.47 8.18
CA VAL A 330 -0.20 19.77 7.71
C VAL A 330 -1.33 20.61 7.12
N ASP A 331 -1.13 21.91 7.09
CA ASP A 331 -2.01 22.89 6.45
C ASP A 331 -1.18 24.01 5.79
N ALA A 332 -1.86 25.00 5.22
CA ALA A 332 -1.25 26.13 4.53
C ALA A 332 -0.21 26.90 5.38
N ALA A 333 -0.33 26.87 6.72
CA ALA A 333 0.60 27.53 7.63
C ALA A 333 1.82 26.65 7.95
N GLY A 334 1.62 25.34 8.20
CA GLY A 334 2.65 24.46 8.73
C GLY A 334 3.45 23.62 7.73
N TRP A 335 2.98 23.49 6.48
CA TRP A 335 3.52 22.49 5.54
C TRP A 335 5.02 22.64 5.21
N ARG A 336 5.55 23.88 5.18
CA ARG A 336 6.99 24.08 4.88
C ARG A 336 7.92 23.51 5.96
N SER A 337 7.45 23.44 7.20
CA SER A 337 8.23 22.92 8.32
C SER A 337 8.14 21.41 8.50
N SER A 338 7.26 20.71 7.76
CA SER A 338 7.08 19.26 7.88
C SER A 338 8.11 18.43 7.10
N GLY A 339 8.98 19.08 6.31
CA GLY A 339 9.85 18.38 5.36
C GLY A 339 9.13 17.89 4.11
N LEU A 340 7.87 18.29 3.90
CA LEU A 340 7.17 18.06 2.63
C LEU A 340 7.84 18.84 1.51
N GLY A 341 8.34 18.12 0.50
CA GLY A 341 8.74 18.73 -0.77
C GLY A 341 7.51 19.07 -1.60
N CYS A 342 7.42 20.31 -2.10
CA CYS A 342 6.32 20.76 -2.94
C CYS A 342 6.83 21.24 -4.29
N GLY A 343 6.60 20.44 -5.34
CA GLY A 343 7.12 20.65 -6.69
C GLY A 343 8.33 19.79 -6.99
#